data_AF-G7I293-F1
#
_entry.id   AF-G7I293-F1
#
_cell.length_a   1.000
_cell.length_b   1.000
_cell.length_c   1.000
_cell.angle_alpha   90.00
_cell.angle_beta   90.00
_cell.angle_gamma   90.00
#
_symmetry.space_group_name_H-M   'P 1'
#
loop_
_entity.id
_entity.type
_entity.pdbx_description
1 polymer ?
#
loop_
_entity_poly.entity_id
_entity_poly.type
_entity_poly.pdbx_seq_one_letter_code
_entity_poly.pdbx_strand_id
1 'polypeptide(L)'
;MAFRGKEMMKKVLKKVGDKNLTPRAKESIEKWLPKNKVVMGRAKRGLFAGKHIQFGNSVSEDGGNRTRRTWKPNVQDKRLFSYILDRHIRIKVTTHALRCIDKAGGIDEYLLKTPYQKMDTEIGVLWKSKIEKLYEELGKKEVVFFSPEDEAKFEQGFKDLRLSEREARKEVRKIMHASMNKHKLIEVESKDGDEGAAKIEGEISLDSSKRLVPVSYVLAPDRLKVGDYISN
;
A
#
# COMPACT_ATOMS: atom_id res chain seq x y z
N MET A 1 10.06 -7.12 16.69
CA MET A 1 9.05 -6.98 17.76
C MET A 1 7.87 -7.90 17.47
N ALA A 2 8.00 -9.20 17.75
CA ALA A 2 6.98 -10.22 17.49
C ALA A 2 6.16 -10.45 18.76
N PHE A 3 5.40 -9.44 19.18
CA PHE A 3 4.75 -9.39 20.49
C PHE A 3 3.61 -8.35 20.48
N ARG A 4 2.68 -8.38 19.50
CA ARG A 4 1.52 -7.46 19.53
C ARG A 4 0.15 -8.14 19.56
N GLY A 5 -0.14 -9.21 18.82
CA GLY A 5 -1.50 -9.81 18.88
C GLY A 5 -1.84 -10.47 20.23
N LYS A 6 -1.11 -11.53 20.60
CA LYS A 6 -1.29 -12.24 21.88
C LYS A 6 -0.93 -11.37 23.09
N GLU A 7 0.03 -10.48 22.93
CA GLU A 7 0.43 -9.49 23.95
C GLU A 7 -0.59 -8.39 24.18
N MET A 8 -1.15 -7.81 23.13
CA MET A 8 -2.22 -6.83 23.26
C MET A 8 -3.43 -7.49 23.86
N MET A 9 -3.75 -8.73 23.47
CA MET A 9 -4.80 -9.47 24.13
C MET A 9 -4.44 -9.82 25.59
N LYS A 10 -3.20 -10.21 25.90
CA LYS A 10 -2.74 -10.42 27.28
C LYS A 10 -2.75 -9.12 28.08
N LYS A 11 -2.48 -7.97 27.46
CA LYS A 11 -2.58 -6.62 28.05
C LYS A 11 -4.03 -6.22 28.25
N VAL A 12 -4.93 -6.50 27.29
CA VAL A 12 -6.37 -6.27 27.40
C VAL A 12 -6.96 -7.17 28.48
N LEU A 13 -6.63 -8.47 28.49
CA LEU A 13 -7.02 -9.42 29.55
C LEU A 13 -6.45 -9.03 30.92
N LYS A 14 -5.19 -8.56 30.98
CA LYS A 14 -4.58 -8.02 32.21
C LYS A 14 -5.21 -6.70 32.66
N LYS A 15 -5.74 -5.88 31.74
CA LYS A 15 -6.39 -4.58 32.00
C LYS A 15 -7.87 -4.72 32.37
N VAL A 16 -8.57 -5.64 31.73
CA VAL A 16 -9.98 -6.00 32.00
C VAL A 16 -10.07 -6.94 33.21
N GLY A 17 -9.00 -7.69 33.50
CA GLY A 17 -8.92 -8.70 34.55
C GLY A 17 -9.54 -10.03 34.11
N ASP A 18 -8.80 -11.14 34.22
CA ASP A 18 -9.27 -12.47 33.80
C ASP A 18 -10.57 -12.91 34.51
N LYS A 19 -10.89 -12.31 35.66
CA LYS A 19 -12.08 -12.61 36.46
C LYS A 19 -13.36 -11.90 35.98
N ASN A 20 -13.25 -10.85 35.16
CA ASN A 20 -14.39 -10.02 34.75
C ASN A 20 -15.00 -10.41 33.39
N LEU A 21 -14.35 -11.30 32.64
CA LEU A 21 -14.86 -11.77 31.35
C LEU A 21 -15.67 -13.05 31.53
N THR A 22 -16.93 -13.02 31.09
CA THR A 22 -17.76 -14.22 31.01
C THR A 22 -17.10 -15.28 30.13
N PRO A 23 -17.22 -16.58 30.44
CA PRO A 23 -16.62 -17.65 29.65
C PRO A 23 -16.97 -17.54 28.16
N ARG A 24 -18.22 -17.18 27.85
CA ARG A 24 -18.72 -16.92 26.49
C ARG A 24 -17.99 -15.77 25.79
N ALA A 25 -17.67 -14.69 26.49
CA ALA A 25 -16.90 -13.58 25.92
C ALA A 25 -15.44 -14.00 25.66
N LYS A 26 -14.84 -14.80 26.55
CA LYS A 26 -13.49 -15.37 26.33
C LYS A 26 -13.46 -16.28 25.11
N GLU A 27 -14.42 -17.18 24.98
CA GLU A 27 -14.57 -18.07 23.83
C GLU A 27 -14.76 -17.29 22.52
N SER A 28 -15.56 -16.21 22.57
CA SER A 28 -15.76 -15.33 21.43
C SER A 28 -14.45 -14.66 21.01
N ILE A 29 -13.67 -14.15 21.97
CA ILE A 29 -12.39 -13.50 21.70
C ILE A 29 -11.35 -14.50 21.16
N GLU A 30 -11.24 -15.68 21.77
CA GLU A 30 -10.33 -16.74 21.34
C GLU A 30 -10.68 -17.28 19.96
N LYS A 31 -11.97 -17.24 19.59
CA LYS A 31 -12.42 -17.54 18.23
C LYS A 31 -11.80 -16.59 17.21
N TRP A 32 -11.59 -15.32 17.48
CA TRP A 32 -11.04 -14.37 16.49
C TRP A 32 -9.51 -14.36 16.40
N LEU A 33 -8.82 -15.04 17.32
CA LEU A 33 -7.37 -15.09 17.34
C LEU A 33 -6.79 -16.08 16.31
N PRO A 34 -5.63 -15.76 15.70
CA PRO A 34 -4.85 -16.74 14.98
C PRO A 34 -4.31 -17.81 15.93
N LYS A 35 -4.77 -19.04 15.73
CA LYS A 35 -4.45 -20.20 16.59
C LYS A 35 -3.12 -20.85 16.22
N ASN A 36 -2.56 -20.55 15.06
CA ASN A 36 -1.41 -21.29 14.52
C ASN A 36 -0.09 -20.94 15.22
N LYS A 37 0.60 -21.99 15.68
CA LYS A 37 1.93 -21.91 16.29
C LYS A 37 2.96 -21.76 15.18
N VAL A 38 3.31 -20.52 14.85
CA VAL A 38 4.36 -20.24 13.87
C VAL A 38 5.72 -20.70 14.41
N VAL A 39 6.19 -21.85 13.93
CA VAL A 39 7.48 -22.43 14.34
C VAL A 39 8.65 -21.68 13.70
N MET A 40 8.49 -21.21 12.47
CA MET A 40 9.57 -20.63 11.68
C MET A 40 9.56 -19.09 11.72
N GLY A 41 10.67 -18.46 12.15
CA GLY A 41 10.78 -17.00 12.20
C GLY A 41 10.56 -16.31 10.85
N ARG A 42 10.95 -16.97 9.75
CA ARG A 42 10.74 -16.48 8.37
C ARG A 42 9.26 -16.39 7.96
N ALA A 43 8.37 -17.21 8.53
CA ALA A 43 6.95 -17.15 8.21
C ALA A 43 6.29 -15.89 8.78
N LYS A 44 6.86 -15.27 9.82
CA LYS A 44 6.37 -13.99 10.37
C LYS A 44 6.53 -12.82 9.37
N ARG A 45 7.42 -12.95 8.38
CA ARG A 45 7.73 -11.90 7.40
C ARG A 45 7.09 -12.16 6.02
N GLY A 46 6.47 -13.31 5.80
CA GLY A 46 5.96 -13.72 4.50
C GLY A 46 4.62 -14.43 4.58
N LEU A 47 4.11 -14.85 3.43
CA LEU A 47 2.81 -15.50 3.32
C LEU A 47 2.99 -17.01 3.13
N PHE A 48 2.72 -17.78 4.18
CA PHE A 48 3.00 -19.23 4.20
C PHE A 48 1.75 -20.10 4.17
N ALA A 49 0.56 -19.52 4.41
CA ALA A 49 -0.74 -20.20 4.38
C ALA A 49 -0.76 -21.52 5.18
N GLY A 50 -0.36 -21.48 6.46
CA GLY A 50 -0.33 -22.65 7.34
C GLY A 50 0.84 -23.60 7.12
N LYS A 51 1.65 -23.42 6.07
CA LYS A 51 2.79 -24.31 5.80
C LYS A 51 3.98 -23.94 6.68
N HIS A 52 4.42 -24.92 7.45
CA HIS A 52 5.59 -24.81 8.32
C HIS A 52 6.62 -25.90 8.06
N ILE A 53 7.79 -25.71 8.65
CA ILE A 53 8.82 -26.75 8.67
C ILE A 53 8.26 -27.93 9.48
N GLN A 54 8.34 -29.13 8.91
CA GLN A 54 8.02 -30.36 9.62
C GLN A 54 9.31 -31.03 10.06
N PHE A 55 9.32 -31.49 11.31
CA PHE A 55 10.42 -32.26 11.88
C PHE A 55 9.96 -33.70 12.05
N GLY A 56 10.84 -34.65 11.72
CA GLY A 56 10.55 -36.07 11.90
C GLY A 56 11.75 -36.92 11.54
N ASN A 57 11.49 -38.16 11.13
CA ASN A 57 12.53 -39.13 10.82
C ASN A 57 12.35 -39.65 9.39
N SER A 58 13.46 -39.91 8.71
CA SER A 58 13.52 -40.81 7.56
C SER A 58 13.69 -42.22 8.11
N VAL A 59 12.88 -43.16 7.63
CA VAL A 59 12.94 -44.57 8.01
C VAL A 59 13.48 -45.34 6.82
N SER A 60 14.53 -46.16 7.00
CA SER A 60 15.04 -47.01 5.93
C SER A 60 14.03 -48.12 5.62
N GLU A 61 13.88 -48.46 4.34
CA GLU A 61 12.90 -49.44 3.86
C GLU A 61 13.16 -50.84 4.42
N ASP A 62 14.40 -51.32 4.32
CA ASP A 62 14.73 -52.71 4.71
C ASP A 62 14.98 -52.88 6.22
N GLY A 63 15.65 -51.90 6.85
CA GLY A 63 16.17 -52.03 8.21
C GLY A 63 15.43 -51.24 9.30
N GLY A 64 14.39 -50.47 8.95
CA GLY A 64 13.66 -49.64 9.92
C GLY A 64 14.50 -48.58 10.66
N ASN A 65 15.74 -48.32 10.23
CA ASN A 65 16.66 -47.38 10.86
C ASN A 65 16.11 -45.96 10.74
N ARG A 66 16.08 -45.22 11.86
CA ARG A 66 15.46 -43.90 11.96
C ARG A 66 16.50 -42.80 12.02
N THR A 67 16.60 -42.01 10.96
CA THR A 67 17.49 -40.83 10.90
C THR A 67 16.68 -39.55 10.99
N ARG A 68 17.10 -38.59 11.82
CA ARG A 68 16.43 -37.29 11.95
C ARG A 68 16.45 -36.54 10.62
N ARG A 69 15.30 -36.05 10.15
CA ARG A 69 15.16 -35.25 8.93
C ARG A 69 14.22 -34.06 9.13
N THR A 70 14.46 -33.01 8.36
CA THR A 70 13.63 -31.80 8.34
C THR A 70 13.06 -31.57 6.94
N TRP A 71 11.75 -31.35 6.82
CA TRP A 71 11.10 -30.99 5.56
C TRP A 71 10.75 -29.50 5.55
N LYS A 72 11.35 -28.79 4.59
CA LYS A 72 11.15 -27.35 4.42
C LYS A 72 10.07 -27.11 3.35
N PRO A 73 9.16 -26.13 3.54
CA PRO A 73 8.20 -25.78 2.50
C PRO A 73 8.91 -25.11 1.32
N ASN A 74 8.35 -25.29 0.12
CA ASN A 74 8.81 -24.60 -1.08
C ASN A 74 8.39 -23.12 -1.04
N VAL A 75 9.36 -22.22 -0.95
CA VAL A 75 9.16 -20.77 -0.77
C VAL A 75 9.85 -20.03 -1.88
N GLN A 76 9.12 -19.14 -2.55
CA GLN A 76 9.56 -18.35 -3.68
C GLN A 76 9.45 -16.86 -3.34
N ASP A 77 10.35 -16.03 -3.86
CA ASP A 77 10.24 -14.56 -3.78
C ASP A 77 9.49 -14.07 -5.04
N LYS A 78 8.31 -13.49 -4.85
CA LYS A 78 7.43 -13.07 -5.95
C LYS A 78 6.91 -11.65 -5.72
N ARG A 79 6.64 -10.96 -6.82
CA ARG A 79 5.96 -9.66 -6.85
C ARG A 79 4.50 -9.92 -7.19
N LEU A 80 3.59 -9.60 -6.27
CA LEU A 80 2.15 -9.72 -6.46
C LEU A 80 1.55 -8.33 -6.60
N PHE A 81 0.69 -8.14 -7.59
CA PHE A 81 -0.02 -6.88 -7.76
C PHE A 81 -1.22 -6.81 -6.81
N SER A 82 -1.36 -5.69 -6.11
CA SER A 82 -2.52 -5.37 -5.27
C SER A 82 -3.32 -4.29 -5.97
N TYR A 83 -4.59 -4.58 -6.26
CA TYR A 83 -5.48 -3.69 -6.98
C TYR A 83 -5.80 -2.44 -6.17
N ILE A 84 -6.10 -2.59 -4.88
CA ILE A 84 -6.48 -1.47 -4.02
C ILE A 84 -5.31 -0.52 -3.72
N LEU A 85 -4.07 -1.03 -3.73
CA LEU A 85 -2.87 -0.23 -3.50
C LEU A 85 -2.22 0.24 -4.79
N ASP A 86 -2.74 -0.18 -5.96
CA ASP A 86 -2.20 0.06 -7.30
C ASP A 86 -0.67 -0.12 -7.39
N ARG A 87 -0.15 -1.17 -6.74
CA ARG A 87 1.29 -1.41 -6.69
C ARG A 87 1.64 -2.87 -6.51
N HIS A 88 2.86 -3.21 -6.96
CA HIS A 88 3.44 -4.52 -6.75
C HIS A 88 4.05 -4.66 -5.35
N ILE A 89 3.65 -5.68 -4.60
CA ILE A 89 4.20 -6.04 -3.30
C ILE A 89 5.14 -7.23 -3.46
N ARG A 90 6.40 -7.07 -3.05
CA ARG A 90 7.41 -8.14 -3.08
C ARG A 90 7.43 -8.89 -1.76
N ILE A 91 7.18 -10.20 -1.80
CA ILE A 91 6.99 -11.02 -0.60
C ILE A 91 7.51 -12.44 -0.85
N LYS A 92 8.01 -13.08 0.21
CA LYS A 92 8.26 -14.52 0.22
C LYS A 92 6.95 -15.28 0.42
N VAL A 93 6.57 -16.06 -0.58
CA VAL A 93 5.30 -16.79 -0.62
C VAL A 93 5.57 -18.28 -0.84
N THR A 94 4.80 -19.15 -0.18
CA THR A 94 4.85 -20.59 -0.46
C THR A 94 4.11 -20.92 -1.75
N THR A 95 4.50 -21.99 -2.46
CA THR A 95 3.76 -22.41 -3.68
C THR A 95 2.29 -22.74 -3.39
N HIS A 96 2.01 -23.25 -2.19
CA HIS A 96 0.63 -23.45 -1.73
C HIS A 96 -0.14 -22.13 -1.60
N ALA A 97 0.47 -21.10 -1.00
CA ALA A 97 -0.15 -19.80 -0.86
C ALA A 97 -0.37 -19.12 -2.23
N LEU A 98 0.57 -19.25 -3.17
CA LEU A 98 0.39 -18.77 -4.55
C LEU A 98 -0.84 -19.40 -5.19
N ARG A 99 -0.98 -20.73 -5.14
CA ARG A 99 -2.17 -21.42 -5.67
C ARG A 99 -3.47 -20.94 -5.01
N CYS A 100 -3.45 -20.64 -3.72
CA CYS A 100 -4.62 -20.12 -3.01
C CYS A 100 -4.95 -18.67 -3.40
N ILE A 101 -3.93 -17.85 -3.70
CA ILE A 101 -4.10 -16.50 -4.23
C ILE A 101 -4.75 -16.56 -5.61
N ASP A 102 -4.23 -17.42 -6.50
CA ASP A 102 -4.76 -17.59 -7.85
C ASP A 102 -6.22 -18.08 -7.81
N LYS A 103 -6.53 -19.02 -6.92
CA LYS A 103 -7.91 -19.49 -6.70
C LYS A 103 -8.84 -18.40 -6.14
N ALA A 104 -8.29 -17.47 -5.36
CA ALA A 104 -9.07 -16.37 -4.80
C ALA A 104 -9.36 -15.27 -5.84
N GLY A 105 -8.49 -15.13 -6.85
CA GLY A 105 -8.53 -14.11 -7.91
C GLY A 105 -7.48 -13.00 -7.75
N GLY A 106 -6.68 -13.02 -6.69
CA GLY A 106 -5.72 -11.95 -6.38
C GLY A 106 -5.30 -11.93 -4.92
N ILE A 107 -4.28 -11.13 -4.60
CA ILE A 107 -3.77 -11.03 -3.22
C ILE A 107 -4.76 -10.36 -2.28
N ASP A 108 -5.46 -9.32 -2.76
CA ASP A 108 -6.40 -8.55 -1.94
C ASP A 108 -7.62 -9.42 -1.58
N GLU A 109 -8.19 -10.09 -2.58
CA GLU A 109 -9.32 -11.02 -2.38
C GLU A 109 -8.93 -12.21 -1.51
N TYR A 110 -7.71 -12.74 -1.67
CA TYR A 110 -7.20 -13.79 -0.79
C TYR A 110 -7.18 -13.31 0.67
N LEU A 111 -6.69 -12.10 0.92
CA LEU A 111 -6.61 -11.54 2.28
C LEU A 111 -8.01 -11.30 2.88
N LEU A 112 -8.94 -10.76 2.09
CA LEU A 112 -10.31 -10.52 2.51
C LEU A 112 -11.05 -11.83 2.82
N LYS A 113 -10.99 -12.82 1.92
CA LYS A 113 -11.65 -14.13 2.06
C LYS A 113 -11.06 -14.97 3.20
N THR A 114 -9.77 -14.84 3.47
CA THR A 114 -9.12 -15.66 4.50
C THR A 114 -9.51 -15.17 5.90
N PRO A 115 -10.05 -16.05 6.76
CA PRO A 115 -10.49 -15.65 8.10
C PRO A 115 -9.29 -15.41 9.03
N TYR A 116 -9.47 -14.55 10.02
CA TYR A 116 -8.41 -14.15 10.96
C TYR A 116 -7.76 -15.33 11.71
N GLN A 117 -8.49 -16.44 11.94
CA GLN A 117 -7.90 -17.61 12.60
C GLN A 117 -6.86 -18.34 11.75
N LYS A 118 -7.02 -18.33 10.42
CA LYS A 118 -6.12 -18.98 9.46
C LYS A 118 -4.96 -18.08 9.05
N MET A 119 -4.96 -16.82 9.50
CA MET A 119 -3.88 -15.86 9.24
C MET A 119 -2.76 -16.04 10.26
N ASP A 120 -1.69 -16.75 9.87
CA ASP A 120 -0.58 -17.03 10.78
C ASP A 120 0.35 -15.82 10.99
N THR A 121 0.36 -14.92 10.01
CA THR A 121 1.36 -13.86 9.89
C THR A 121 0.79 -12.52 10.35
N GLU A 122 1.54 -11.81 11.20
CA GLU A 122 1.21 -10.44 11.65
C GLU A 122 1.04 -9.46 10.47
N ILE A 123 1.91 -9.58 9.46
CA ILE A 123 1.84 -8.80 8.23
C ILE A 123 0.54 -9.08 7.47
N GLY A 124 0.07 -10.34 7.44
CA GLY A 124 -1.18 -10.69 6.78
C GLY A 124 -2.39 -10.02 7.44
N VAL A 125 -2.43 -10.01 8.77
CA VAL A 125 -3.47 -9.30 9.54
C VAL A 125 -3.40 -7.80 9.32
N LEU A 126 -2.19 -7.22 9.33
CA LEU A 126 -1.99 -5.80 9.08
C LEU A 126 -2.49 -5.40 7.68
N TRP A 127 -2.12 -6.15 6.65
CA TRP A 127 -2.56 -5.87 5.28
C TRP A 127 -4.05 -6.06 5.12
N LYS A 128 -4.64 -7.10 5.71
CA LYS A 128 -6.08 -7.28 5.68
C LYS A 128 -6.80 -6.05 6.24
N SER A 129 -6.44 -5.60 7.44
CA SER A 129 -7.07 -4.42 8.05
C SER A 129 -6.84 -3.13 7.26
N LYS A 130 -5.67 -2.99 6.61
CA LYS A 130 -5.40 -1.86 5.73
C LYS A 130 -6.28 -1.89 4.48
N ILE A 131 -6.40 -3.06 3.86
CA ILE A 131 -7.18 -3.26 2.64
C ILE A 131 -8.67 -3.06 2.92
N GLU A 132 -9.19 -3.62 4.01
CA GLU A 132 -10.59 -3.42 4.45
C GLU A 132 -10.91 -1.93 4.59
N LYS A 133 -10.05 -1.16 5.27
CA LYS A 133 -10.23 0.31 5.41
C LYS A 133 -10.24 1.04 4.06
N LEU A 134 -9.33 0.69 3.17
CA LEU A 134 -9.28 1.32 1.84
C LEU A 134 -10.52 0.98 1.01
N TYR A 135 -11.05 -0.24 1.11
CA TYR A 135 -12.32 -0.59 0.48
C TYR A 135 -13.52 0.12 1.11
N GLU A 136 -13.54 0.31 2.43
CA GLU A 136 -14.57 1.13 3.11
C GLU A 136 -14.51 2.60 2.66
N GLU A 137 -13.31 3.17 2.55
CA GLU A 137 -13.09 4.52 2.03
C GLU A 137 -13.53 4.64 0.57
N LEU A 138 -13.19 3.65 -0.26
CA LEU A 138 -13.62 3.59 -1.65
C LEU A 138 -15.14 3.46 -1.78
N GLY A 139 -15.78 2.66 -0.92
CA GLY A 139 -17.24 2.47 -0.91
C GLY A 139 -18.02 3.69 -0.42
N LYS A 140 -17.44 4.50 0.47
CA LYS A 140 -18.02 5.79 0.91
C LYS A 140 -17.86 6.89 -0.14
N LYS A 141 -16.97 6.71 -1.09
CA LYS A 141 -16.75 7.68 -2.15
C LYS A 141 -17.95 7.63 -3.09
N GLU A 142 -18.79 8.66 -3.03
CA GLU A 142 -19.87 8.84 -3.98
C GLU A 142 -19.28 9.01 -5.38
N VAL A 143 -19.62 8.08 -6.27
CA VAL A 143 -19.32 8.21 -7.69
C VAL A 143 -20.39 9.13 -8.27
N VAL A 144 -20.11 10.43 -8.24
CA VAL A 144 -20.96 11.43 -8.91
C VAL A 144 -20.69 11.33 -10.40
N PHE A 145 -21.71 10.94 -11.18
CA PHE A 145 -21.68 11.09 -12.63
C PHE A 145 -21.90 12.57 -12.94
N PHE A 146 -20.91 13.22 -13.56
CA PHE A 146 -21.06 14.60 -13.99
C PHE A 146 -21.95 14.66 -15.23
N SER A 147 -22.74 15.73 -15.37
CA SER A 147 -23.42 16.02 -16.64
C SER A 147 -22.37 16.34 -17.71
N PRO A 148 -22.55 15.96 -18.99
CA PRO A 148 -21.60 16.29 -20.07
C PRO A 148 -21.26 17.79 -20.16
N GLU A 149 -22.20 18.66 -19.77
CA GLU A 149 -21.97 20.11 -19.70
C GLU A 149 -20.98 20.50 -18.60
N ASP A 150 -21.06 19.86 -17.43
CA ASP A 150 -20.17 20.14 -16.32
C ASP A 150 -18.77 19.58 -16.59
N GLU A 151 -18.67 18.40 -17.22
CA GLU A 151 -17.40 17.85 -17.71
C GLU A 151 -16.70 18.83 -18.66
N ALA A 152 -17.42 19.41 -19.63
CA ALA A 152 -16.86 20.38 -20.55
C ALA A 152 -16.38 21.67 -19.86
N LYS A 153 -17.11 22.16 -18.84
CA LYS A 153 -16.69 23.32 -18.03
C LYS A 153 -15.41 23.02 -17.25
N PHE A 154 -15.30 21.84 -16.65
CA PHE A 154 -14.08 21.42 -15.96
C PHE A 154 -12.90 21.31 -16.94
N GLU A 155 -13.10 20.75 -18.12
CA GLU A 155 -12.05 20.67 -19.15
C GLU A 155 -11.52 22.05 -19.57
N GLN A 156 -12.43 23.01 -19.78
CA GLN A 156 -12.05 24.38 -20.09
C GLN A 156 -11.26 25.00 -18.93
N GLY A 157 -11.75 24.86 -17.69
CA GLY A 157 -11.04 25.34 -16.50
C GLY A 157 -9.64 24.73 -16.33
N PHE A 158 -9.45 23.44 -16.62
CA PHE A 158 -8.13 22.80 -16.57
C PHE A 158 -7.20 23.29 -17.69
N LYS A 159 -7.72 23.60 -18.88
CA LYS A 159 -6.93 24.18 -19.98
C LYS A 159 -6.43 25.57 -19.60
N ASP A 160 -7.31 26.40 -19.04
CA ASP A 160 -6.98 27.75 -18.61
C ASP A 160 -5.96 27.75 -17.46
N LEU A 161 -6.12 26.83 -16.49
CA LEU A 161 -5.14 26.63 -15.41
C LEU A 161 -3.76 26.23 -15.95
N ARG A 162 -3.70 25.33 -16.94
CA ARG A 162 -2.42 24.93 -17.56
C ARG A 162 -1.77 26.07 -18.34
N LEU A 163 -2.57 26.90 -18.99
CA LEU A 163 -2.08 28.08 -19.70
C LEU A 163 -1.51 29.11 -18.72
N SER A 164 -2.22 29.40 -17.63
CA SER A 164 -1.74 30.32 -16.59
C SER A 164 -0.51 29.79 -15.87
N GLU A 165 -0.45 28.50 -15.53
CA GLU A 165 0.73 27.88 -14.93
C GLU A 165 1.94 27.94 -15.89
N ARG A 166 1.70 27.81 -17.21
CA ARG A 166 2.72 27.95 -18.24
C ARG A 166 3.19 29.40 -18.40
N GLU A 167 2.29 30.37 -18.29
CA GLU A 167 2.61 31.80 -18.31
C GLU A 167 3.42 32.21 -17.09
N ALA A 168 2.99 31.83 -15.89
CA ALA A 168 3.73 32.04 -14.65
C ALA A 168 5.15 31.45 -14.74
N ARG A 169 5.31 30.24 -15.30
CA ARG A 169 6.64 29.66 -15.54
C ARG A 169 7.47 30.49 -16.53
N LYS A 170 6.87 31.04 -17.59
CA LYS A 170 7.57 31.92 -18.54
C LYS A 170 8.00 33.23 -17.88
N GLU A 171 7.16 33.80 -17.03
CA GLU A 171 7.45 35.03 -16.29
C GLU A 171 8.57 34.82 -15.28
N VAL A 172 8.51 33.75 -14.49
CA VAL A 172 9.61 33.34 -13.60
C VAL A 172 10.90 33.18 -14.41
N ARG A 173 10.84 32.54 -15.59
CA ARG A 173 12.01 32.39 -16.47
C ARG A 173 12.54 33.75 -16.94
N LYS A 174 11.65 34.68 -17.32
CA LYS A 174 12.03 36.06 -17.70
C LYS A 174 12.68 36.81 -16.54
N ILE A 175 12.11 36.73 -15.34
CA ILE A 175 12.65 37.37 -14.12
C ILE A 175 14.04 36.81 -13.82
N MET A 176 14.21 35.48 -13.89
CA MET A 176 15.50 34.81 -13.70
C MET A 176 16.52 35.20 -14.78
N HIS A 177 16.13 35.30 -16.05
CA HIS A 177 17.03 35.79 -17.10
C HIS A 177 17.39 37.27 -16.94
N ALA A 178 16.46 38.10 -16.49
CA ALA A 178 16.72 39.52 -16.21
C ALA A 178 17.64 39.69 -15.00
N SER A 179 17.46 38.91 -13.93
CA SER A 179 18.36 38.93 -12.77
C SER A 179 19.75 38.40 -13.14
N MET A 180 19.85 37.34 -13.95
CA MET A 180 21.14 36.86 -14.48
C MET A 180 21.87 37.93 -15.30
N ASN A 181 21.17 38.66 -16.17
CA ASN A 181 21.78 39.78 -16.91
C ASN A 181 22.19 40.93 -15.99
N LYS A 182 21.41 41.22 -14.94
CA LYS A 182 21.76 42.23 -13.93
C LYS A 182 23.00 41.81 -13.14
N HIS A 183 23.10 40.56 -12.71
CA HIS A 183 24.31 40.01 -12.09
C HIS A 183 25.51 40.00 -13.05
N LYS A 184 25.30 39.73 -14.34
CA LYS A 184 26.36 39.78 -15.36
C LYS A 184 26.86 41.21 -15.63
N LEU A 185 25.96 42.20 -15.62
CA LEU A 185 26.31 43.62 -15.67
C LEU A 185 27.03 44.05 -14.39
N ILE A 186 26.56 43.62 -13.21
CA ILE A 186 27.24 43.84 -11.93
C ILE A 186 28.61 43.16 -11.90
N GLU A 187 28.81 41.96 -12.45
CA GLU A 187 30.12 41.28 -12.59
C GLU A 187 31.05 41.96 -13.62
N VAL A 188 30.48 42.68 -14.60
CA VAL A 188 31.24 43.51 -15.54
C VAL A 188 31.60 44.85 -14.91
N GLU A 189 30.73 45.42 -14.07
CA GLU A 189 30.96 46.66 -13.32
C GLU A 189 31.86 46.46 -12.08
N SER A 190 31.82 45.29 -11.43
CA SER A 190 32.67 44.92 -10.28
C SER A 190 34.04 44.33 -10.67
N LYS A 191 34.38 44.34 -11.97
CA LYS A 191 35.77 44.18 -12.43
C LYS A 191 36.59 45.46 -12.33
N ASP A 192 35.95 46.58 -11.99
CA ASP A 192 36.59 47.85 -11.63
C ASP A 192 36.10 48.31 -10.23
N GLY A 193 36.50 47.63 -9.15
CA GLY A 193 36.31 48.14 -7.78
C GLY A 193 36.02 47.10 -6.68
N ASP A 194 36.69 47.28 -5.55
CA ASP A 194 36.89 46.38 -4.41
C ASP A 194 35.66 45.95 -3.55
N GLU A 195 35.89 44.84 -2.84
CA GLU A 195 35.30 44.26 -1.61
C GLU A 195 33.95 44.76 -1.02
N GLY A 196 33.03 43.81 -0.76
CA GLY A 196 31.91 44.02 0.16
C GLY A 196 30.82 42.94 0.11
N ALA A 197 30.95 41.90 0.92
CA ALA A 197 29.95 40.84 1.08
C ALA A 197 28.69 41.34 1.81
N ALA A 198 27.51 41.20 1.19
CA ALA A 198 26.22 41.36 1.86
C ALA A 198 25.28 40.19 1.51
N LYS A 199 24.97 39.36 2.53
CA LYS A 199 23.94 38.31 2.50
C LYS A 199 22.57 38.95 2.30
N ILE A 200 21.82 38.47 1.31
CA ILE A 200 20.37 38.68 1.23
C ILE A 200 19.71 37.33 1.45
N GLU A 201 19.28 37.10 2.69
CA GLU A 201 18.39 36.00 3.06
C GLU A 201 16.98 36.37 2.60
N GLY A 202 16.51 35.73 1.54
CA GLY A 202 15.12 35.77 1.10
C GLY A 202 14.50 34.39 1.33
N GLU A 203 13.77 34.26 2.43
CA GLU A 203 13.00 33.07 2.77
C GLU A 203 11.90 32.82 1.73
N ILE A 204 12.01 31.73 0.95
CA ILE A 204 10.89 31.19 0.17
C ILE A 204 10.32 30.04 0.99
N SER A 205 9.27 30.32 1.75
CA SER A 205 8.46 29.33 2.43
C SER A 205 7.67 28.51 1.39
N LEU A 206 8.18 27.33 1.05
CA LEU A 206 7.44 26.31 0.31
C LEU A 206 6.58 25.52 1.30
N ASP A 207 5.36 26.02 1.59
CA ASP A 207 4.33 25.20 2.23
C ASP A 207 3.83 24.16 1.22
N SER A 208 4.44 22.98 1.26
CA SER A 208 4.04 21.81 0.49
C SER A 208 2.81 21.15 1.11
N SER A 209 1.68 21.85 1.12
CA SER A 209 0.41 21.33 1.63
C SER A 209 -0.58 21.15 0.48
N LYS A 210 -0.91 19.88 0.22
CA LYS A 210 -1.87 19.34 -0.77
C LYS A 210 -1.38 19.26 -2.23
N ARG A 211 -0.52 18.27 -2.50
CA ARG A 211 -0.40 17.69 -3.85
C ARG A 211 -1.69 16.95 -4.19
N LEU A 212 -2.57 17.57 -4.98
CA LEU A 212 -3.62 16.85 -5.69
C LEU A 212 -2.95 16.08 -6.84
N VAL A 213 -2.99 14.75 -6.75
CA VAL A 213 -2.53 13.86 -7.82
C VAL A 213 -3.73 13.60 -8.74
N PRO A 214 -3.73 14.06 -10.01
CA PRO A 214 -4.76 13.67 -10.94
C PRO A 214 -4.59 12.17 -11.26
N VAL A 215 -5.54 11.36 -10.82
CA VAL A 215 -5.67 9.96 -11.25
C VAL A 215 -6.22 9.99 -12.66
N SER A 216 -5.36 9.84 -13.66
CA SER A 216 -5.79 9.59 -15.04
C SER A 216 -6.21 8.13 -15.14
N TYR A 217 -7.51 7.87 -15.21
CA TYR A 217 -8.01 6.59 -15.68
C TYR A 217 -7.70 6.50 -17.19
N VAL A 218 -6.68 5.73 -17.54
CA VAL A 218 -6.54 5.16 -18.88
C VAL A 218 -7.22 3.80 -18.82
N LEU A 219 -8.53 3.76 -19.10
CA LEU A 219 -9.20 2.53 -19.49
C LEU A 219 -9.33 2.54 -21.01
N ALA A 220 -8.73 1.52 -21.62
CA ALA A 220 -8.79 1.26 -23.05
C ALA A 220 -10.26 1.20 -23.52
N PRO A 221 -10.62 1.89 -24.60
CA PRO A 221 -11.92 1.72 -25.24
C PRO A 221 -11.83 0.49 -26.13
N ASP A 222 -12.11 -0.68 -25.56
CA ASP A 222 -12.39 -1.85 -26.38
C ASP A 222 -13.63 -2.59 -25.87
N ARG A 223 -14.65 -2.56 -26.74
CA ARG A 223 -15.87 -3.36 -26.75
C ARG A 223 -16.93 -2.95 -25.72
N LEU A 224 -17.99 -2.30 -26.20
CA LEU A 224 -19.29 -2.94 -26.37
C LEU A 224 -20.18 -2.06 -27.26
N LYS A 225 -20.96 -2.73 -28.11
CA LYS A 225 -21.67 -2.18 -29.27
C LYS A 225 -22.84 -1.28 -28.88
N VAL A 226 -23.12 -0.34 -29.78
CA VAL A 226 -24.33 0.48 -29.94
C VAL A 226 -25.60 -0.40 -29.96
N GLY A 227 -26.68 0.12 -29.36
CA GLY A 227 -28.08 -0.30 -29.49
C GLY A 227 -28.73 -0.56 -28.13
N ASP A 228 -29.92 -0.11 -27.77
CA ASP A 228 -30.94 0.75 -28.39
C ASP A 228 -31.74 1.39 -27.23
N TYR A 229 -32.34 2.56 -27.48
CA TYR A 229 -33.42 3.11 -26.66
C TYR A 229 -34.59 2.12 -26.60
N ILE A 230 -35.25 1.98 -25.44
CA ILE A 230 -36.72 1.93 -25.29
C ILE A 230 -37.09 2.27 -23.83
N SER A 231 -38.10 3.13 -23.74
CA SER A 231 -38.80 3.68 -22.59
C SER A 231 -39.57 2.66 -21.73
N ASN A 232 -39.59 2.88 -20.41
CA ASN A 232 -40.77 3.25 -19.60
C ASN A 232 -40.35 3.55 -18.16
#